data_AF-A0A519LEU3-F1
#
_entry.id   AF-A0A519LEU3-F1
#
_cell.length_a   1.000
_cell.length_b   1.000
_cell.length_c   1.000
_cell.angle_alpha   90.00
_cell.angle_beta   90.00
_cell.angle_gamma   90.00
#
_symmetry.space_group_name_H-M   'P 1'
#
loop_
_entity.id
_entity.type
_entity.pdbx_description
1 polymer ?
#
loop_
_entity_poly.entity_id
_entity_poly.type
_entity_poly.pdbx_seq_one_letter_code
_entity_poly.pdbx_strand_id
1 'polypeptide(L)'
;MKIFLILILCLSLFSCKKENNLTHDNSFYKIAKRYRDSHATDSAFYYYNLAKNDFLKISDSLGVGNCLVNMGVIQTKKGDFFGGIESSVEANKFLKKQNDSAYRRALSTNYNNIGLSFHFLKDFEKSSSYYIKTLKYID
;
A
#
# COMPACT_ATOMS: atom_id res chain seq x y z
N MET A 1 -49.50 -8.30 -9.31
CA MET A 1 -48.18 -8.75 -9.82
C MET A 1 -47.23 -7.61 -10.19
N LYS A 2 -47.69 -6.49 -10.81
CA LYS A 2 -46.81 -5.36 -11.16
C LYS A 2 -46.18 -4.62 -9.96
N ILE A 3 -46.90 -4.48 -8.85
CA ILE A 3 -46.40 -3.80 -7.61
C ILE A 3 -45.25 -4.58 -6.96
N PHE A 4 -45.26 -5.92 -7.03
CA PHE A 4 -44.21 -6.76 -6.45
C PHE A 4 -42.90 -6.67 -7.25
N LEU A 5 -42.99 -6.49 -8.57
CA LEU A 5 -41.83 -6.23 -9.45
C LEU A 5 -41.18 -4.87 -9.17
N ILE A 6 -41.96 -3.85 -8.80
CA ILE A 6 -41.44 -2.51 -8.47
C ILE A 6 -40.67 -2.53 -7.14
N LEU A 7 -41.12 -3.30 -6.14
CA LEU A 7 -40.44 -3.47 -4.86
C LEU A 7 -39.08 -4.16 -4.98
N ILE A 8 -38.96 -5.16 -5.88
CA ILE A 8 -37.68 -5.84 -6.15
C ILE A 8 -36.69 -4.91 -6.87
N LEU A 9 -37.18 -4.04 -7.77
CA LEU A 9 -36.36 -3.05 -8.46
C LEU A 9 -35.79 -2.01 -7.47
N CYS A 10 -36.60 -1.57 -6.50
CA CYS A 10 -36.16 -0.62 -5.47
C CYS A 10 -35.11 -1.19 -4.50
N LEU A 11 -35.15 -2.50 -4.20
CA LEU A 11 -34.13 -3.14 -3.33
C LEU A 11 -32.77 -3.26 -4.01
N SER A 12 -32.73 -3.29 -5.35
CA SER A 12 -31.48 -3.35 -6.11
C SER A 12 -30.73 -2.01 -6.15
N LEU A 13 -31.43 -0.89 -5.95
CA LEU A 13 -30.86 0.47 -5.95
C LEU A 13 -30.16 0.84 -4.63
N PHE A 14 -30.41 0.12 -3.53
CA PHE A 14 -29.72 0.33 -2.25
C PHE A 14 -28.52 -0.60 -2.02
N SER A 15 -28.23 -1.50 -2.97
CA SER A 15 -27.10 -2.44 -2.86
C SER A 15 -25.77 -1.89 -3.36
N CYS A 16 -25.67 -0.58 -3.60
CA CYS A 16 -24.39 0.12 -3.74
C CYS A 16 -24.03 0.81 -2.42
N LYS A 17 -23.69 0.02 -1.39
CA LYS A 17 -22.78 0.53 -0.36
C LYS A 17 -21.43 0.72 -1.05
N LYS A 18 -21.18 1.94 -1.54
CA LYS A 18 -19.83 2.41 -1.80
C LYS A 18 -19.10 2.22 -0.47
N GLU A 19 -18.22 1.22 -0.42
CA GLU A 19 -17.33 1.01 0.70
C GLU A 19 -16.55 2.32 0.81
N ASN A 20 -16.96 3.19 1.74
CA ASN A 20 -16.20 4.40 2.02
C ASN A 20 -14.85 3.86 2.47
N ASN A 21 -13.84 3.94 1.61
CA ASN A 21 -12.44 3.87 1.99
C ASN A 21 -12.24 5.04 2.96
N LEU A 22 -12.65 4.85 4.21
CA LEU A 22 -12.34 5.70 5.34
C LEU A 22 -10.83 5.62 5.45
N THR A 23 -10.13 6.53 4.78
CA THR A 23 -8.75 6.84 5.13
C THR A 23 -8.82 7.29 6.58
N HIS A 24 -8.54 6.36 7.49
CA HIS A 24 -8.56 6.68 8.90
C HIS A 24 -7.45 7.69 9.10
N ASP A 25 -7.82 8.89 9.53
CA ASP A 25 -6.87 9.97 9.65
C ASP A 25 -5.86 9.63 10.77
N ASN A 26 -4.65 9.23 10.39
CA ASN A 26 -3.61 8.83 11.32
C ASN A 26 -2.55 9.94 11.44
N SER A 27 -2.43 10.51 12.64
CA SER A 27 -1.49 11.59 12.94
C SER A 27 -0.04 11.19 12.69
N PHE A 28 0.36 9.97 13.10
CA PHE A 28 1.72 9.47 12.86
C PHE A 28 2.01 9.32 11.36
N TYR A 29 1.04 8.86 10.56
CA TYR A 29 1.21 8.76 9.12
C TYR A 29 1.44 10.14 8.47
N LYS A 30 0.69 11.17 8.91
CA LYS A 30 0.90 12.56 8.48
C LYS A 30 2.29 13.07 8.88
N ILE A 31 2.72 12.80 10.10
CA ILE A 31 4.07 13.16 10.59
C ILE A 31 5.15 12.45 9.75
N ALA A 32 5.00 11.16 9.51
CA ALA A 32 5.93 10.34 8.74
C ALA A 32 6.10 10.87 7.31
N LYS A 33 5.00 11.27 6.65
CA LYS A 33 5.03 11.92 5.35
C LYS A 33 5.83 13.23 5.38
N ARG A 34 5.59 14.09 6.37
CA ARG A 34 6.35 15.36 6.49
C ARG A 34 7.85 15.11 6.63
N TYR A 35 8.27 14.17 7.47
CA TYR A 35 9.68 13.82 7.62
C TYR A 35 10.28 13.20 6.36
N ARG A 36 9.51 12.35 5.66
CA ARG A 36 9.93 11.77 4.38
C ARG A 36 10.15 12.88 3.34
N ASP A 37 9.20 13.81 3.24
CA ASP A 37 9.23 14.90 2.27
C ASP A 37 10.32 15.93 2.62
N SER A 38 10.74 16.02 3.89
CA SER A 38 11.90 16.81 4.34
C SER A 38 13.23 16.01 4.37
N HIS A 39 13.27 14.82 3.77
CA HIS A 39 14.42 13.92 3.73
C HIS A 39 14.98 13.43 5.09
N ALA A 40 14.25 13.63 6.19
CA ALA A 40 14.57 13.10 7.51
C ALA A 40 14.11 11.63 7.62
N THR A 41 14.81 10.75 6.90
CA THR A 41 14.39 9.37 6.65
C THR A 41 14.27 8.49 7.90
N ASP A 42 15.12 8.69 8.91
CA ASP A 42 15.04 7.93 10.18
C ASP A 42 13.78 8.26 10.96
N SER A 43 13.48 9.55 11.12
CA SER A 43 12.22 10.00 11.72
C SER A 43 11.02 9.51 10.92
N ALA A 44 11.09 9.59 9.58
CA ALA A 44 10.02 9.08 8.74
C ALA A 44 9.77 7.59 8.97
N PHE A 45 10.82 6.77 9.01
CA PHE A 45 10.72 5.33 9.26
C PHE A 45 10.09 5.05 10.64
N TYR A 46 10.57 5.73 11.68
CA TYR A 46 10.02 5.61 13.04
C TYR A 46 8.51 5.90 13.07
N TYR A 47 8.08 7.02 12.49
CA TYR A 47 6.66 7.39 12.50
C TYR A 47 5.81 6.52 11.57
N TYR A 48 6.34 6.00 10.46
CA TYR A 48 5.62 4.99 9.67
C TYR A 48 5.41 3.70 10.47
N ASN A 49 6.37 3.28 11.30
CA ASN A 49 6.20 2.10 12.15
C ASN A 49 5.13 2.32 13.23
N LEU A 50 5.07 3.51 13.84
CA LEU A 50 3.98 3.87 14.76
C LEU A 50 2.62 3.86 14.07
N ALA A 51 2.52 4.48 12.89
CA ALA A 51 1.30 4.49 12.09
C ALA A 51 0.87 3.08 11.69
N LYS A 52 1.81 2.21 11.30
CA LYS A 52 1.56 0.80 10.99
C LYS A 52 0.85 0.10 12.15
N ASN A 53 1.34 0.26 13.37
CA ASN A 53 0.78 -0.36 14.56
C ASN A 53 -0.64 0.15 14.86
N ASP A 54 -0.91 1.42 14.62
CA ASP A 54 -2.25 1.98 14.80
C ASP A 54 -3.23 1.48 13.73
N PHE A 55 -2.81 1.43 12.46
CA PHE A 55 -3.63 0.85 11.39
C PHE A 55 -3.91 -0.64 11.62
N LEU A 56 -2.96 -1.39 12.18
CA LEU A 56 -3.15 -2.79 12.58
C LEU A 56 -4.27 -2.93 13.62
N LYS A 57 -4.32 -2.07 14.65
CA LYS A 57 -5.35 -2.12 15.71
C LYS A 57 -6.77 -1.94 15.17
N ILE A 58 -6.93 -1.14 14.11
CA ILE A 58 -8.23 -0.86 13.50
C ILE A 58 -8.48 -1.69 12.23
N SER A 59 -7.63 -2.68 11.94
CA SER A 59 -7.72 -3.54 10.75
C SER A 59 -7.72 -2.78 9.40
N ASP A 60 -7.10 -1.61 9.34
CA ASP A 60 -6.92 -0.86 8.09
C ASP A 60 -5.74 -1.43 7.28
N SER A 61 -6.07 -2.42 6.45
CA SER A 61 -5.08 -3.12 5.62
C SER A 61 -4.36 -2.19 4.62
N LEU A 62 -5.04 -1.17 4.09
CA LEU A 62 -4.42 -0.23 3.16
C LEU A 62 -3.43 0.68 3.88
N GLY A 63 -3.81 1.18 5.06
CA GLY A 63 -2.95 1.97 5.93
C GLY A 63 -1.68 1.21 6.34
N VAL A 64 -1.81 -0.05 6.78
CA VAL A 64 -0.67 -0.93 7.08
C VAL A 64 0.22 -1.13 5.85
N GLY A 65 -0.38 -1.47 4.71
CA GLY A 65 0.33 -1.67 3.45
C GLY A 65 1.12 -0.42 3.04
N ASN A 66 0.51 0.76 3.09
CA ASN A 66 1.19 2.02 2.77
C ASN A 66 2.35 2.34 3.70
N CYS A 67 2.23 2.07 5.00
CA CYS A 67 3.34 2.27 5.95
C CYS A 67 4.53 1.38 5.57
N LEU A 68 4.28 0.09 5.36
CA LEU A 68 5.30 -0.89 4.99
C LEU A 68 5.97 -0.57 3.64
N VAL A 69 5.21 -0.13 2.64
CA VAL A 69 5.76 0.32 1.35
C VAL A 69 6.71 1.50 1.55
N ASN A 70 6.33 2.50 2.35
CA ASN A 70 7.18 3.66 2.60
C ASN A 70 8.43 3.30 3.41
N MET A 71 8.31 2.39 4.39
CA MET A 71 9.44 1.85 5.14
C MET A 71 10.43 1.13 4.20
N GLY A 72 9.94 0.26 3.32
CA GLY A 72 10.77 -0.45 2.35
C GLY A 72 11.50 0.48 1.37
N VAL A 73 10.84 1.56 0.93
CA VAL A 73 11.44 2.61 0.10
C VAL A 73 12.54 3.35 0.86
N ILE A 74 12.31 3.70 2.13
CA ILE A 74 13.32 4.36 2.96
C ILE A 74 14.56 3.47 3.13
N GLN A 75 14.37 2.20 3.47
CA GLN A 75 15.47 1.24 3.63
C GLN A 75 16.28 1.11 2.35
N THR A 76 15.61 0.91 1.21
CA THR A 76 16.26 0.79 -0.11
C THR A 76 17.07 2.05 -0.45
N LYS A 77 16.52 3.25 -0.19
CA LYS A 77 17.24 4.52 -0.40
C LYS A 77 18.46 4.68 0.51
N LYS A 78 18.47 4.05 1.69
CA LYS A 78 19.61 4.04 2.62
C LYS A 78 20.63 2.93 2.32
N GLY A 79 20.40 2.11 1.28
CA GLY A 79 21.26 0.98 0.93
C GLY A 79 20.95 -0.32 1.68
N ASP A 80 19.92 -0.32 2.54
CA ASP A 80 19.40 -1.54 3.16
C ASP A 80 18.44 -2.24 2.18
N PHE A 81 19.02 -2.90 1.17
CA PHE A 81 18.25 -3.54 0.11
C PHE A 81 17.47 -4.75 0.61
N PHE A 82 18.04 -5.54 1.53
CA PHE A 82 17.35 -6.70 2.10
C PHE A 82 16.21 -6.29 3.02
N GLY A 83 16.40 -5.30 3.90
CA GLY A 83 15.30 -4.75 4.70
C GLY A 83 14.24 -4.06 3.85
N GLY A 84 14.65 -3.40 2.76
CA GLY A 84 13.74 -2.87 1.75
C GLY A 84 12.84 -3.94 1.14
N ILE A 85 13.41 -5.08 0.77
CA ILE A 85 12.67 -6.26 0.27
C ILE A 85 11.77 -6.82 1.36
N GLU A 86 12.25 -6.97 2.59
CA GLU A 86 11.48 -7.53 3.71
C GLU A 86 10.20 -6.72 3.98
N SER A 87 10.32 -5.41 4.19
CA SER A 87 9.18 -4.52 4.42
C SER A 87 8.21 -4.55 3.23
N SER A 88 8.73 -4.54 2.01
CA SER A 88 7.91 -4.62 0.79
C SER A 88 7.18 -5.97 0.66
N VAL A 89 7.81 -7.09 1.01
CA VAL A 89 7.17 -8.40 1.00
C VAL A 89 6.12 -8.50 2.10
N GLU A 90 6.37 -7.92 3.29
CA GLU A 90 5.36 -7.79 4.34
C GLU A 90 4.15 -7.00 3.86
N ALA A 91 4.34 -5.89 3.13
CA ALA A 91 3.25 -5.08 2.58
C ALA A 91 2.28 -5.90 1.69
N ASN A 92 2.80 -6.88 0.93
CA ASN A 92 1.99 -7.74 0.08
C ASN A 92 0.99 -8.62 0.86
N LYS A 93 1.18 -8.81 2.17
CA LYS A 93 0.23 -9.50 3.05
C LYS A 93 -1.03 -8.68 3.29
N PHE A 94 -0.94 -7.35 3.19
CA PHE A 94 -2.05 -6.43 3.45
C PHE A 94 -2.67 -5.86 2.17
N LEU A 95 -1.89 -5.71 1.10
CA LEU A 95 -2.36 -5.16 -0.17
C LEU A 95 -3.10 -6.19 -1.05
N LYS A 96 -4.27 -6.64 -0.60
CA LYS A 96 -5.04 -7.73 -1.25
C LYS A 96 -6.11 -7.28 -2.25
N LYS A 97 -6.66 -6.06 -2.13
CA LYS A 97 -7.74 -5.57 -3.00
C LYS A 97 -7.21 -5.06 -4.35
N GLN A 98 -6.73 -5.96 -5.21
CA GLN A 98 -6.01 -5.60 -6.45
C GLN A 98 -6.85 -4.84 -7.51
N ASN A 99 -8.18 -4.80 -7.38
CA ASN A 99 -9.06 -4.02 -8.25
C ASN A 99 -9.31 -2.58 -7.75
N ASP A 100 -8.92 -2.28 -6.50
CA ASP A 100 -9.04 -0.93 -5.94
C ASP A 100 -7.83 -0.07 -6.34
N SER A 101 -8.10 1.15 -6.82
CA SER A 101 -7.06 2.04 -7.37
C SER A 101 -6.00 2.46 -6.34
N ALA A 102 -6.39 2.63 -5.07
CA ALA A 102 -5.44 2.97 -4.01
C ALA A 102 -4.52 1.80 -3.69
N TYR A 103 -5.07 0.58 -3.67
CA TYR A 103 -4.29 -0.64 -3.53
C TYR A 103 -3.36 -0.87 -4.74
N ARG A 104 -3.84 -0.65 -5.97
CA ARG A 104 -3.01 -0.76 -7.18
C ARG A 104 -1.84 0.23 -7.15
N ARG A 105 -2.07 1.48 -6.77
CA ARG A 105 -0.98 2.47 -6.60
C ARG A 105 0.06 2.04 -5.57
N ALA A 106 -0.39 1.51 -4.42
CA ALA A 106 0.50 1.00 -3.39
C ALA A 106 1.30 -0.22 -3.89
N LEU A 107 0.65 -1.17 -4.57
CA LEU A 107 1.29 -2.35 -5.16
C LEU A 107 2.31 -1.98 -6.25
N SER A 108 1.99 -1.03 -7.12
CA SER A 108 2.92 -0.52 -8.13
C SER A 108 4.18 0.04 -7.49
N THR A 109 4.03 0.95 -6.51
CA THR A 109 5.17 1.49 -5.76
C THR A 109 5.97 0.38 -5.07
N ASN A 110 5.28 -0.60 -4.48
CA ASN A 110 5.89 -1.70 -3.74
C ASN A 110 6.73 -2.62 -4.63
N TYR A 111 6.17 -3.09 -5.74
CA TYR A 111 6.90 -3.98 -6.65
C TYR A 111 8.03 -3.25 -7.37
N ASN A 112 7.87 -1.96 -7.64
CA ASN A 112 8.96 -1.14 -8.14
C ASN A 112 10.11 -1.05 -7.13
N ASN A 113 9.80 -0.90 -5.84
CA ASN A 113 10.82 -0.91 -4.78
C ASN A 113 11.56 -2.24 -4.73
N ILE A 114 10.85 -3.39 -4.75
CA ILE A 114 11.49 -4.71 -4.75
C ILE A 114 12.40 -4.89 -5.98
N GLY A 115 11.91 -4.48 -7.17
CA GLY A 115 12.70 -4.52 -8.40
C GLY A 115 13.97 -3.68 -8.31
N LEU A 116 13.89 -2.49 -7.71
CA LEU A 116 15.01 -1.60 -7.45
C LEU A 116 16.01 -2.18 -6.43
N SER A 117 15.52 -2.80 -5.35
CA SER A 117 16.39 -3.45 -4.37
C SER A 117 17.17 -4.60 -5.02
N PHE A 118 16.52 -5.45 -5.82
CA PHE A 118 17.21 -6.51 -6.57
C PHE A 118 18.19 -5.97 -7.62
N HIS A 119 17.86 -4.85 -8.27
CA HIS A 119 18.78 -4.17 -9.19
C HIS A 119 20.09 -3.81 -8.49
N PHE A 120 20.02 -3.17 -7.32
CA PHE A 120 21.21 -2.81 -6.55
C PHE A 120 21.97 -4.02 -5.99
N LEU A 121 21.27 -5.12 -5.72
CA LEU A 121 21.87 -6.41 -5.37
C LEU A 121 22.47 -7.17 -6.57
N LYS A 122 22.38 -6.60 -7.78
CA LYS A 122 22.84 -7.20 -9.06
C LYS A 122 22.12 -8.50 -9.43
N ASP A 123 20.95 -8.75 -8.86
CA ASP A 123 20.05 -9.85 -9.26
C ASP A 123 19.10 -9.33 -10.34
N PHE A 124 19.63 -9.21 -11.55
CA PHE A 124 18.91 -8.58 -12.67
C PHE A 124 17.71 -9.40 -13.15
N GLU A 125 17.74 -10.72 -12.97
CA GLU A 125 16.62 -11.59 -13.31
C GLU A 125 15.42 -11.30 -12.40
N LYS A 126 15.61 -11.29 -11.08
CA LYS A 126 14.55 -10.93 -10.14
C LYS A 126 14.12 -9.48 -10.32
N SER A 127 15.07 -8.57 -10.51
CA SER A 127 14.79 -7.15 -10.75
C SER A 127 13.81 -6.97 -11.93
N SER A 128 14.13 -7.58 -13.07
CA SER A 128 13.28 -7.56 -14.27
C SER A 128 11.89 -8.15 -14.00
N SER A 129 11.82 -9.31 -13.32
CA SER A 129 10.56 -9.96 -12.95
C SER A 129 9.66 -9.04 -12.11
N TYR A 130 10.23 -8.33 -11.13
CA TYR A 130 9.47 -7.40 -10.29
C TYR A 130 9.08 -6.11 -11.01
N TYR A 131 9.92 -5.58 -11.90
CA TYR A 131 9.52 -4.46 -12.75
C TYR A 131 8.36 -4.82 -13.69
N ILE A 132 8.37 -6.00 -14.31
CA ILE A 132 7.23 -6.50 -15.09
C ILE A 132 5.98 -6.61 -14.21
N LYS A 133 6.14 -7.04 -12.95
CA LYS A 133 5.02 -7.11 -12.00
C LYS A 133 4.45 -5.72 -11.68
N THR A 134 5.27 -4.69 -11.53
CA THR A 134 4.84 -3.29 -11.39
C THR A 134 3.91 -2.87 -12.53
N LEU A 135 4.23 -3.25 -13.77
CA LEU A 135 3.45 -2.87 -14.97
C LEU A 135 1.99 -3.36 -14.92
N LYS A 136 1.67 -4.37 -14.11
CA LYS A 136 0.29 -4.85 -13.93
C LYS A 136 -0.57 -3.89 -13.08
N TYR A 137 0.07 -3.02 -12.30
CA TYR A 137 -0.59 -2.17 -11.31
C TYR A 137 -0.44 -0.67 -11.57
N ILE A 138 0.23 -0.28 -12.66
CA ILE A 138 0.17 1.09 -13.19
C ILE A 138 -1.17 1.28 -13.90
N ASP A 139 -1.75 2.47 -13.70
CA ASP A 139 -2.94 2.96 -14.41
C ASP A 139 -2.51 3.74 -15.67
#